data_AF-A0AAW4S788-F1
#
_entry.id   AF-A0AAW4S788-F1
#
_cell.length_a   1.000
_cell.length_b   1.000
_cell.length_c   1.000
_cell.angle_alpha   90.00
_cell.angle_beta   90.00
_cell.angle_gamma   90.00
#
_symmetry.space_group_name_H-M   'P 1'
#
loop_
_entity.id
_entity.type
_entity.pdbx_description
1 polymer ?
#
loop_
_entity_poly.entity_id
_entity_poly.type
_entity_poly.pdbx_seq_one_letter_code
_entity_poly.pdbx_strand_id
1 'polypeptide(L)'
;MTNTALIADLKKRLVAWSEGVVKDIDSAGVFLFGSLVYRGGAQFGAGSDVDLVVLFPNKPMDALARRGWLEKLLEHKIRLEAELATVLTEADPEKPLCSIVVSTSHEVMGDIHKDGARGFFKENAYLSLLDGKEFKGLPGAGTREIKDRLAIEGLRFTQKKRNTFLAVNAKGEGGIKPYAGDDPAPKDIMRHAAMAAHSDDRHADPGAEYDTQEGLDFLTHELYRRRGDAPAYRDLHHWLSVRRGARGDVGPLKANDHLLFAEIIADAACARLNKSDERLPSLREHSTVWFSGRFAQAFPGVRGVQWFKDPEQVKTRLLKLLEPPIEYADAQPVWWFRGPSNLPIRAFEHLRDRLYQMDENELLIRRIAAVKPGPYYCDFMYVELDPMEPIGIYSQTAERIVEEMSGEGHFGYYWEEYGLVDGKHVINRSQYDDGVAEIGGKIEDVRGRTQLRVRYVTAYNFIIAASHSSINNGDFDKYLEEVMSRMLHGEDLLQELGKAVLRLPKRH
;
A
#
# COMPACT_ATOMS: atom_id res chain seq x y z
N MET A 1 -21.81 -39.95 30.80
CA MET A 1 -20.71 -40.31 29.86
C MET A 1 -19.39 -40.17 30.63
N THR A 2 -18.40 -41.06 30.48
CA THR A 2 -17.07 -40.82 31.10
C THR A 2 -16.41 -39.62 30.41
N ASN A 3 -15.57 -38.85 31.11
CA ASN A 3 -14.96 -37.64 30.52
C ASN A 3 -14.20 -37.95 29.21
N THR A 4 -13.54 -39.12 29.15
CA THR A 4 -12.86 -39.60 27.95
C THR A 4 -13.82 -39.86 26.78
N ALA A 5 -15.00 -40.44 27.03
CA ALA A 5 -15.99 -40.68 25.98
C ALA A 5 -16.65 -39.38 25.50
N LEU A 6 -16.85 -38.41 26.41
CA LEU A 6 -17.34 -37.07 26.08
C LEU A 6 -16.38 -36.34 25.13
N ILE A 7 -15.09 -36.30 25.49
CA ILE A 7 -14.06 -35.65 24.68
C ILE A 7 -13.95 -36.31 23.30
N ALA A 8 -14.06 -37.64 23.22
CA ALA A 8 -14.01 -38.36 21.94
C ALA A 8 -15.21 -38.02 21.05
N ASP A 9 -16.44 -37.95 21.59
CA ASP A 9 -17.63 -37.58 20.83
C ASP A 9 -17.57 -36.12 20.36
N LEU A 10 -17.13 -35.20 21.23
CA LEU A 10 -16.93 -33.79 20.88
C LEU A 10 -15.92 -33.64 19.73
N LYS A 11 -14.75 -34.28 19.83
CA LYS A 11 -13.75 -34.23 18.76
C LYS A 11 -14.29 -34.74 17.44
N LYS A 12 -15.06 -35.84 17.45
CA LYS A 12 -15.68 -36.40 16.24
C LYS A 12 -16.63 -35.40 15.57
N ARG A 13 -17.47 -34.71 16.35
CA ARG A 13 -18.41 -33.69 15.85
C ARG A 13 -17.67 -32.47 15.30
N LEU A 14 -16.64 -32.01 16.02
CA LEU A 14 -15.82 -30.88 15.60
C LEU A 14 -15.07 -31.15 14.30
N VAL A 15 -14.57 -32.38 14.09
CA VAL A 15 -13.98 -32.79 12.80
C VAL A 15 -15.01 -32.70 11.69
N ALA A 16 -16.18 -33.34 11.83
CA ALA A 16 -17.23 -33.32 10.82
C ALA A 16 -17.71 -31.88 10.50
N TRP A 17 -17.86 -31.04 11.52
CA TRP A 17 -18.17 -29.62 11.34
C TRP A 17 -17.07 -28.89 10.56
N SER A 18 -15.80 -29.11 10.91
CA SER A 18 -14.65 -28.45 10.27
C SER A 18 -14.52 -28.82 8.78
N GLU A 19 -14.80 -30.07 8.42
CA GLU A 19 -14.85 -30.52 7.02
C GLU A 19 -15.94 -29.77 6.24
N GLY A 20 -17.11 -29.59 6.85
CA GLY A 20 -18.21 -28.79 6.28
C GLY A 20 -17.81 -27.32 6.07
N VAL A 21 -17.15 -26.70 7.05
CA VAL A 21 -16.66 -25.31 6.94
C VAL A 21 -15.65 -25.17 5.80
N VAL A 22 -14.63 -26.05 5.73
CA VAL A 22 -13.62 -25.97 4.67
C VAL A 22 -14.25 -26.17 3.30
N LYS A 23 -15.16 -27.14 3.16
CA LYS A 23 -15.83 -27.44 1.90
C LYS A 23 -16.69 -26.28 1.39
N ASP A 24 -17.45 -25.63 2.27
CA ASP A 24 -18.45 -24.65 1.85
C ASP A 24 -17.89 -23.23 1.70
N ILE A 25 -16.88 -22.88 2.51
CA ILE A 25 -16.32 -21.52 2.54
C ILE A 25 -14.80 -21.46 2.35
N ASP A 26 -14.12 -22.55 2.00
CA ASP A 26 -12.70 -22.54 1.58
C ASP A 26 -11.75 -22.03 2.68
N SER A 27 -12.05 -22.35 3.95
CA SER A 27 -11.18 -21.98 5.08
C SER A 27 -9.80 -22.60 4.94
N ALA A 28 -8.75 -21.82 5.21
CA ALA A 28 -7.36 -22.31 5.15
C ALA A 28 -6.99 -23.24 6.32
N GLY A 29 -7.80 -23.29 7.38
CA GLY A 29 -7.56 -24.17 8.50
C GLY A 29 -8.52 -23.95 9.66
N VAL A 30 -8.80 -25.03 10.38
CA VAL A 30 -9.66 -25.06 11.57
C VAL A 30 -8.92 -25.79 12.68
N PHE A 31 -8.70 -25.10 13.80
CA PHE A 31 -7.86 -25.57 14.89
C PHE A 31 -8.61 -25.49 16.22
N LEU A 32 -8.49 -26.54 17.01
CA LEU A 32 -8.88 -26.57 18.40
C LEU A 32 -7.73 -26.08 19.28
N PHE A 33 -8.02 -25.35 20.35
CA PHE A 33 -7.05 -24.99 21.39
C PHE A 33 -7.72 -25.01 22.76
N GLY A 34 -7.00 -24.54 23.79
CA GLY A 34 -7.56 -24.41 25.14
C GLY A 34 -7.69 -25.75 25.87
N SER A 35 -8.71 -25.84 26.74
CA SER A 35 -8.87 -26.94 27.70
C SER A 35 -9.08 -28.32 27.06
N LEU A 36 -9.64 -28.39 25.84
CA LEU A 36 -9.80 -29.65 25.08
C LEU A 36 -8.50 -30.22 24.51
N VAL A 37 -7.49 -29.37 24.32
CA VAL A 37 -6.17 -29.78 23.82
C VAL A 37 -5.20 -29.93 24.99
N TYR A 38 -5.25 -29.02 25.96
CA TYR A 38 -4.34 -29.02 27.10
C TYR A 38 -4.43 -30.33 27.90
N ARG A 39 -3.29 -31.04 28.01
CA ARG A 39 -3.17 -32.35 28.67
C ARG A 39 -4.23 -33.36 28.19
N GLY A 40 -4.55 -33.35 26.89
CA GLY A 40 -5.49 -34.29 26.29
C GLY A 40 -6.94 -34.10 26.72
N GLY A 41 -7.33 -32.90 27.16
CA GLY A 41 -8.70 -32.60 27.57
C GLY A 41 -8.99 -32.83 29.05
N ALA A 42 -7.98 -33.14 29.87
CA ALA A 42 -8.15 -33.47 31.29
C ALA A 42 -8.83 -32.36 32.11
N GLN A 43 -8.76 -31.11 31.66
CA GLN A 43 -9.39 -29.94 32.31
C GLN A 43 -10.72 -29.55 31.68
N PHE A 44 -11.14 -30.23 30.62
CA PHE A 44 -12.43 -29.98 30.00
C PHE A 44 -13.54 -30.65 30.81
N GLY A 45 -14.58 -29.87 31.11
CA GLY A 45 -15.78 -30.32 31.81
C GLY A 45 -17.05 -29.77 31.17
N ALA A 46 -18.21 -30.12 31.73
CA ALA A 46 -19.50 -29.79 31.12
C ALA A 46 -19.83 -28.30 31.07
N GLY A 47 -19.17 -27.47 31.90
CA GLY A 47 -19.25 -26.00 31.85
C GLY A 47 -18.07 -25.33 31.14
N SER A 48 -17.25 -26.08 30.41
CA SER A 48 -16.14 -25.53 29.61
C SER A 48 -16.62 -25.18 28.20
N ASP A 49 -16.14 -24.04 27.70
CA ASP A 49 -16.38 -23.64 26.31
C ASP A 49 -15.41 -24.36 25.36
N VAL A 50 -15.85 -24.54 24.12
CA VAL A 50 -15.00 -25.07 23.04
C VAL A 50 -14.29 -23.91 22.34
N ASP A 51 -12.96 -23.92 22.37
CA ASP A 51 -12.11 -22.85 21.84
C ASP A 51 -11.54 -23.20 20.45
N LEU A 52 -11.90 -22.41 19.44
CA LEU A 52 -11.54 -22.64 18.03
C LEU A 52 -10.83 -21.45 17.40
N VAL A 53 -9.84 -21.73 16.56
CA VAL A 53 -9.31 -20.77 15.57
C VAL A 53 -9.76 -21.22 14.19
N VAL A 54 -10.34 -20.30 13.42
CA VAL A 54 -10.68 -20.52 12.00
C VAL A 54 -9.93 -19.50 11.17
N LEU A 55 -9.20 -19.97 10.16
CA LEU A 55 -8.44 -19.10 9.27
C LEU A 55 -9.26 -18.74 8.04
N PHE A 56 -9.17 -17.48 7.62
CA PHE A 56 -9.63 -17.07 6.30
C PHE A 56 -8.90 -17.87 5.20
N PRO A 57 -9.49 -18.00 4.00
CA PRO A 57 -8.81 -18.52 2.82
C PRO A 57 -7.46 -17.83 2.58
N ASN A 58 -6.50 -18.55 1.99
CA ASN A 58 -5.18 -17.99 1.64
C ASN A 58 -5.21 -17.01 0.44
N LYS A 59 -6.35 -16.89 -0.25
CA LYS A 59 -6.53 -15.93 -1.34
C LYS A 59 -6.79 -14.52 -0.79
N PRO A 60 -6.37 -13.46 -1.51
CA PRO A 60 -6.72 -12.10 -1.14
C PRO A 60 -8.24 -11.92 -1.07
N MET A 61 -8.70 -11.25 -0.02
CA MET A 61 -10.10 -10.91 0.20
C MET A 61 -10.16 -9.46 0.65
N ASP A 62 -11.07 -8.68 0.08
CA ASP A 62 -11.37 -7.34 0.56
C ASP A 62 -12.37 -7.37 1.74
N ALA A 63 -12.69 -6.19 2.28
CA ALA A 63 -13.62 -6.08 3.39
C ALA A 63 -15.00 -6.73 3.14
N LEU A 64 -15.57 -6.56 1.94
CA LEU A 64 -16.90 -7.09 1.61
C LEU A 64 -16.89 -8.61 1.47
N ALA A 65 -15.86 -9.15 0.82
CA ALA A 65 -15.66 -10.59 0.70
C ALA A 65 -15.49 -11.25 2.07
N ARG A 66 -14.72 -10.63 2.98
CA ARG A 66 -14.56 -11.15 4.36
C ARG A 66 -15.88 -11.08 5.14
N ARG A 67 -16.66 -10.01 5.00
CA ARG A 67 -18.00 -9.90 5.60
C ARG A 67 -18.91 -11.04 5.12
N GLY A 68 -19.00 -11.27 3.80
CA GLY A 68 -19.82 -12.34 3.23
C GLY A 68 -19.36 -13.75 3.63
N TRP A 69 -18.05 -13.95 3.78
CA TRP A 69 -17.49 -15.20 4.29
C TRP A 69 -17.86 -15.45 5.76
N LEU A 70 -17.81 -14.41 6.60
CA LEU A 70 -18.20 -14.48 8.00
C LEU A 70 -19.71 -14.72 8.19
N GLU A 71 -20.55 -14.16 7.31
CA GLU A 71 -21.99 -14.46 7.28
C GLU A 71 -22.24 -15.96 7.09
N LYS A 72 -21.53 -16.60 6.15
CA LYS A 72 -21.62 -18.05 5.96
C LYS A 72 -21.06 -18.82 7.16
N LEU A 73 -19.92 -18.40 7.72
CA LEU A 73 -19.37 -19.04 8.92
C LEU A 73 -20.36 -18.96 10.11
N LEU A 74 -21.10 -17.87 10.25
CA LEU A 74 -22.14 -17.74 11.28
C LEU A 74 -23.22 -18.82 11.14
N GLU A 75 -23.64 -19.17 9.92
CA GLU A 75 -24.58 -20.27 9.70
C GLU A 75 -24.01 -21.62 10.15
N HIS A 76 -22.73 -21.89 9.86
CA HIS A 76 -22.05 -23.08 10.37
C HIS A 76 -21.92 -23.06 11.89
N LYS A 77 -21.65 -21.89 12.48
CA LYS A 77 -21.52 -21.70 13.93
C LYS A 77 -22.83 -22.00 14.65
N ILE A 78 -23.97 -21.53 14.14
CA ILE A 78 -25.29 -21.80 14.74
C ILE A 78 -25.58 -23.31 14.75
N ARG A 79 -25.25 -24.01 13.65
CA ARG A 79 -25.37 -25.48 13.59
C ARG A 79 -24.47 -26.18 14.62
N LEU A 80 -23.21 -25.74 14.74
CA LEU A 80 -22.30 -26.28 15.74
C LEU A 80 -22.81 -26.09 17.16
N GLU A 81 -23.32 -24.90 17.49
CA GLU A 81 -23.91 -24.62 18.80
C GLU A 81 -25.08 -25.57 19.12
N ALA A 82 -25.97 -25.80 18.16
CA ALA A 82 -27.06 -26.75 18.33
C ALA A 82 -26.54 -28.19 18.53
N GLU A 83 -25.50 -28.61 17.81
CA GLU A 83 -24.87 -29.92 18.00
C GLU A 83 -24.19 -30.04 19.37
N LEU A 84 -23.44 -29.03 19.79
CA LEU A 84 -22.76 -29.00 21.09
C LEU A 84 -23.78 -29.03 22.25
N ALA A 85 -24.91 -28.35 22.12
CA ALA A 85 -25.97 -28.37 23.13
C ALA A 85 -26.56 -29.78 23.37
N THR A 86 -26.48 -30.69 22.38
CA THR A 86 -26.91 -32.09 22.56
C THR A 86 -25.95 -32.91 23.42
N VAL A 87 -24.72 -32.45 23.59
CA VAL A 87 -23.63 -33.15 24.27
C VAL A 87 -23.27 -32.48 25.59
N LEU A 88 -23.23 -31.16 25.61
CA LEU A 88 -22.90 -30.31 26.77
C LEU A 88 -24.19 -29.91 27.52
N THR A 89 -24.95 -30.91 27.98
CA THR A 89 -26.31 -30.69 28.52
C THR A 89 -26.38 -29.90 29.83
N GLU A 90 -25.26 -29.70 30.51
CA GLU A 90 -25.18 -28.92 31.76
C GLU A 90 -24.80 -27.45 31.53
N ALA A 91 -24.47 -27.08 30.29
CA ALA A 91 -24.11 -25.72 29.95
C ALA A 91 -25.34 -24.79 29.88
N ASP A 92 -25.11 -23.50 30.09
CA ASP A 92 -26.13 -22.46 30.04
C ASP A 92 -26.61 -22.27 28.58
N PRO A 93 -27.88 -22.58 28.23
CA PRO A 93 -28.38 -22.52 26.86
C PRO A 93 -28.45 -21.09 26.30
N GLU A 94 -28.37 -20.09 27.16
CA GLU A 94 -28.40 -18.67 26.76
C GLU A 94 -27.00 -18.15 26.40
N LYS A 95 -25.94 -18.95 26.63
CA LYS A 95 -24.56 -18.60 26.31
C LYS A 95 -24.04 -19.39 25.10
N PRO A 96 -23.12 -18.82 24.31
CA PRO A 96 -22.38 -19.58 23.31
C PRO A 96 -21.55 -20.68 24.00
N LEU A 97 -21.64 -21.90 23.47
CA LEU A 97 -20.87 -23.07 23.92
C LEU A 97 -19.49 -23.14 23.26
N CYS A 98 -19.28 -22.43 22.16
CA CYS A 98 -17.98 -22.33 21.52
C CYS A 98 -17.59 -20.90 21.15
N SER A 99 -16.31 -20.59 21.36
CA SER A 99 -15.67 -19.34 21.00
C SER A 99 -14.82 -19.55 19.75
N ILE A 100 -15.03 -18.70 18.74
CA ILE A 100 -14.25 -18.73 17.49
C ILE A 100 -13.41 -17.45 17.38
N VAL A 101 -12.09 -17.62 17.27
CA VAL A 101 -11.16 -16.57 16.83
C VAL A 101 -10.95 -16.72 15.34
N VAL A 102 -11.38 -15.72 14.56
CA VAL A 102 -11.18 -15.71 13.10
C VAL A 102 -10.03 -14.79 12.73
N SER A 103 -9.02 -15.34 12.07
CA SER A 103 -7.78 -14.62 11.76
C SER A 103 -7.39 -14.73 10.29
N THR A 104 -6.82 -13.65 9.77
CA THR A 104 -6.10 -13.62 8.49
C THR A 104 -4.67 -14.14 8.65
N SER A 105 -4.00 -14.43 7.53
CA SER A 105 -2.57 -14.77 7.53
C SER A 105 -1.70 -13.67 8.14
N HIS A 106 -2.02 -12.40 7.89
CA HIS A 106 -1.29 -11.26 8.46
C HIS A 106 -1.36 -11.23 9.99
N GLU A 107 -2.55 -11.47 10.56
CA GLU A 107 -2.75 -11.54 12.01
C GLU A 107 -1.99 -12.71 12.64
N VAL A 108 -1.99 -13.89 12.00
CA VAL A 108 -1.24 -15.06 12.47
C VAL A 108 0.27 -14.79 12.39
N MET A 109 0.77 -14.33 11.25
CA MET A 109 2.20 -14.03 11.04
C MET A 109 2.73 -12.99 12.03
N GLY A 110 1.90 -12.01 12.39
CA GLY A 110 2.20 -10.97 13.38
C GLY A 110 1.91 -11.35 14.83
N ASP A 111 1.34 -12.53 15.09
CA ASP A 111 0.88 -12.96 16.42
C ASP A 111 -0.11 -11.96 17.07
N ILE A 112 -1.05 -11.41 16.28
CA ILE A 112 -1.98 -10.36 16.69
C ILE A 112 -3.31 -10.95 17.19
N HIS A 113 -3.44 -11.10 18.51
CA HIS A 113 -4.69 -11.51 19.16
C HIS A 113 -5.52 -10.31 19.64
N LYS A 114 -6.86 -10.40 19.52
CA LYS A 114 -7.87 -9.38 19.85
C LYS A 114 -7.72 -8.74 21.24
N ASP A 115 -7.27 -9.50 22.23
CA ASP A 115 -7.08 -9.04 23.61
C ASP A 115 -5.61 -8.68 23.95
N GLY A 116 -4.74 -8.69 22.94
CA GLY A 116 -3.32 -8.41 23.09
C GLY A 116 -2.50 -9.49 23.80
N ALA A 117 -3.05 -10.69 23.93
CA ALA A 117 -2.36 -11.87 24.44
C ALA A 117 -1.15 -12.19 23.53
N ARG A 118 0.05 -11.86 24.00
CA ARG A 118 1.32 -12.17 23.32
C ARG A 118 1.55 -13.68 23.33
N GLY A 119 2.09 -14.20 22.24
CA GLY A 119 2.34 -15.62 22.06
C GLY A 119 1.07 -16.42 21.76
N PHE A 120 -0.09 -15.79 21.56
CA PHE A 120 -1.34 -16.53 21.41
C PHE A 120 -1.24 -17.52 20.25
N PHE A 121 -0.95 -17.08 19.03
CA PHE A 121 -0.83 -17.96 17.88
C PHE A 121 0.51 -18.70 17.85
N LYS A 122 1.56 -18.14 18.44
CA LYS A 122 2.93 -18.69 18.37
C LYS A 122 3.24 -19.77 19.42
N GLU A 123 2.66 -19.68 20.62
CA GLU A 123 3.11 -20.46 21.79
C GLU A 123 2.08 -21.47 22.28
N ASN A 124 0.79 -21.29 21.98
CA ASN A 124 -0.26 -22.23 22.37
C ASN A 124 -0.14 -23.59 21.64
N ALA A 125 -0.72 -24.62 22.26
CA ALA A 125 -0.93 -25.91 21.63
C ALA A 125 -2.21 -25.89 20.80
N TYR A 126 -2.13 -26.32 19.55
CA TYR A 126 -3.23 -26.39 18.60
C TYR A 126 -3.38 -27.80 18.08
N LEU A 127 -4.62 -28.24 17.90
CA LEU A 127 -4.95 -29.48 17.20
C LEU A 127 -5.69 -29.12 15.91
N SER A 128 -5.13 -29.45 14.76
CA SER A 128 -5.81 -29.33 13.47
C SER A 128 -6.95 -30.34 13.41
N LEU A 129 -8.17 -29.85 13.17
CA LEU A 129 -9.36 -30.70 13.05
C LEU A 129 -9.48 -31.37 11.67
N LEU A 130 -8.63 -30.99 10.71
CA LEU A 130 -8.66 -31.53 9.35
C LEU A 130 -7.75 -32.75 9.17
N ASP A 131 -6.57 -32.74 9.80
CA ASP A 131 -5.58 -33.82 9.67
C ASP A 131 -5.15 -34.42 11.01
N GLY A 132 -5.73 -33.95 12.12
CA GLY A 132 -5.47 -34.46 13.46
C GLY A 132 -4.08 -34.15 14.01
N LYS A 133 -3.28 -33.32 13.33
CA LYS A 133 -1.93 -32.98 13.78
C LYS A 133 -1.96 -31.97 14.91
N GLU A 134 -1.10 -32.19 15.91
CA GLU A 134 -0.82 -31.23 16.97
C GLU A 134 0.33 -30.31 16.58
N PHE A 135 0.18 -29.03 16.91
CA PHE A 135 1.16 -27.98 16.64
C PHE A 135 1.46 -27.20 17.91
N LYS A 136 2.73 -26.85 18.10
CA LYS A 136 3.15 -25.81 19.04
C LYS A 136 3.26 -24.51 18.28
N GLY A 137 2.21 -23.70 18.35
CA GLY A 137 1.97 -22.54 17.50
C GLY A 137 1.38 -22.88 16.14
N LEU A 138 0.53 -22.01 15.59
CA LEU A 138 -0.01 -22.17 14.25
C LEU A 138 1.08 -22.04 13.17
N PRO A 139 0.93 -22.72 12.02
CA PRO A 139 1.85 -22.55 10.90
C PRO A 139 2.02 -21.08 10.50
N GLY A 140 3.27 -20.61 10.45
CA GLY A 140 3.61 -19.23 10.11
C GLY A 140 3.45 -18.21 11.22
N ALA A 141 3.00 -18.61 12.42
CA ALA A 141 2.77 -17.69 13.53
C ALA A 141 4.04 -16.98 14.01
N GLY A 142 3.97 -15.66 14.18
CA GLY A 142 5.09 -14.86 14.68
C GLY A 142 6.32 -14.80 13.75
N THR A 143 6.16 -15.15 12.47
CA THR A 143 7.24 -15.08 11.47
C THR A 143 7.52 -13.66 10.98
N ARG A 144 6.60 -12.72 11.20
CA ARG A 144 6.74 -11.31 10.83
C ARG A 144 6.65 -10.44 12.07
N GLU A 145 7.70 -9.68 12.35
CA GLU A 145 7.63 -8.63 13.37
C GLU A 145 6.80 -7.47 12.82
N ILE A 146 5.76 -7.06 13.55
CA ILE A 146 4.94 -5.90 13.23
C ILE A 146 5.14 -4.87 14.33
N LYS A 147 5.63 -3.67 13.96
CA LYS A 147 5.96 -2.58 14.89
C LYS A 147 4.92 -1.46 14.91
N ASP A 148 4.11 -1.35 13.87
CA ASP A 148 3.06 -0.33 13.80
C ASP A 148 1.94 -0.66 14.80
N ARG A 149 1.98 0.06 15.93
CA ARG A 149 0.99 -0.07 17.00
C ARG A 149 -0.43 0.24 16.50
N LEU A 150 -0.62 1.23 15.63
CA LEU A 150 -1.96 1.64 15.18
C LEU A 150 -2.55 0.58 14.24
N ALA A 151 -1.73 0.01 13.35
CA ALA A 151 -2.15 -1.12 12.53
C ALA A 151 -2.51 -2.34 13.39
N ILE A 152 -1.72 -2.64 14.43
CA ILE A 152 -2.02 -3.72 15.39
C ILE A 152 -3.38 -3.48 16.06
N GLU A 153 -3.65 -2.28 16.57
CA GLU A 153 -4.92 -1.98 17.24
C GLU A 153 -6.12 -2.06 16.28
N GLY A 154 -5.98 -1.61 15.03
CA GLY A 154 -7.02 -1.77 14.00
C GLY A 154 -7.35 -3.25 13.70
N LEU A 155 -6.34 -4.11 13.61
CA LEU A 155 -6.53 -5.55 13.42
C LEU A 155 -7.15 -6.22 14.66
N ARG A 156 -6.68 -5.88 15.87
CA ARG A 156 -7.27 -6.39 17.13
C ARG A 156 -8.74 -6.04 17.26
N PHE A 157 -9.07 -4.78 16.98
CA PHE A 157 -10.45 -4.31 16.96
C PHE A 157 -11.31 -5.12 16.00
N THR A 158 -10.82 -5.33 14.78
CA THR A 158 -11.54 -6.10 13.78
C THR A 158 -11.75 -7.55 14.22
N GLN A 159 -10.72 -8.21 14.73
CA GLN A 159 -10.81 -9.58 15.27
C GLN A 159 -11.80 -9.67 16.44
N LYS A 160 -11.87 -8.64 17.30
CA LYS A 160 -12.86 -8.54 18.36
C LYS A 160 -14.29 -8.40 17.82
N LYS A 161 -14.49 -7.64 16.74
CA LYS A 161 -15.81 -7.52 16.07
C LYS A 161 -16.22 -8.83 15.41
N ARG A 162 -15.31 -9.55 14.74
CA ARG A 162 -15.57 -10.91 14.21
C ARG A 162 -16.00 -11.87 15.33
N ASN A 163 -15.27 -11.89 16.43
CA ASN A 163 -15.58 -12.75 17.57
C ASN A 163 -16.94 -12.40 18.19
N THR A 164 -17.24 -11.10 18.35
CA THR A 164 -18.54 -10.65 18.86
C THR A 164 -19.66 -11.02 17.90
N PHE A 165 -19.45 -10.90 16.58
CA PHE A 165 -20.41 -11.27 15.55
C PHE A 165 -20.79 -12.75 15.61
N LEU A 166 -19.80 -13.62 15.87
CA LEU A 166 -19.97 -15.07 15.99
C LEU A 166 -20.39 -15.54 17.40
N ALA A 167 -20.51 -14.63 18.37
CA ALA A 167 -20.90 -14.93 19.75
C ALA A 167 -22.43 -15.12 19.86
N VAL A 168 -22.95 -16.12 19.16
CA VAL A 168 -24.35 -16.54 19.18
C VAL A 168 -24.51 -17.90 19.85
N ASN A 169 -25.64 -18.10 20.51
CA ASN A 169 -26.07 -19.38 21.10
C ASN A 169 -26.69 -20.32 20.04
N ALA A 170 -27.18 -21.49 20.48
CA ALA A 170 -27.80 -22.50 19.62
C ALA A 170 -29.06 -22.04 18.88
N LYS A 171 -29.72 -20.98 19.34
CA LYS A 171 -30.89 -20.36 18.68
C LYS A 171 -30.48 -19.26 17.69
N GLY A 172 -29.19 -18.94 17.59
CA GLY A 172 -28.69 -17.80 16.82
C GLY A 172 -28.88 -16.45 17.51
N GLU A 173 -29.22 -16.45 18.80
CA GLU A 173 -29.37 -15.23 19.60
C GLU A 173 -28.02 -14.80 20.18
N GLY A 174 -27.82 -13.49 20.31
CA GLY A 174 -26.54 -12.90 20.74
C GLY A 174 -25.94 -12.02 19.65
N GLY A 175 -24.63 -12.11 19.46
CA GLY A 175 -23.94 -11.39 18.40
C GLY A 175 -23.71 -9.89 18.66
N ILE A 176 -23.45 -9.14 17.58
CA ILE A 176 -23.36 -7.67 17.64
C ILE A 176 -24.77 -7.09 17.75
N LYS A 177 -25.02 -6.32 18.81
CA LYS A 177 -26.29 -5.60 18.99
C LYS A 177 -26.40 -4.45 17.98
N PRO A 178 -27.60 -4.20 17.40
CA PRO A 178 -27.81 -3.04 16.55
C PRO A 178 -27.51 -1.73 17.28
N TYR A 179 -26.91 -0.76 16.59
CA TYR A 179 -26.58 0.54 17.17
C TYR A 179 -27.60 1.61 16.78
N ALA A 180 -28.16 2.28 17.79
CA ALA A 180 -29.11 3.38 17.66
C ALA A 180 -28.72 4.58 18.55
N GLY A 181 -27.41 4.77 18.83
CA GLY A 181 -26.94 5.85 19.70
C GLY A 181 -27.07 7.24 19.07
N ASP A 182 -26.49 8.25 19.69
CA ASP A 182 -26.58 9.64 19.20
C ASP A 182 -25.50 9.98 18.15
N ASP A 183 -24.30 9.42 18.26
CA ASP A 183 -23.21 9.69 17.32
C ASP A 183 -23.49 9.08 15.93
N PRO A 184 -22.94 9.65 14.82
CA PRO A 184 -23.23 9.15 13.48
C PRO A 184 -22.91 7.66 13.28
N ALA A 185 -21.86 7.16 13.94
CA ALA A 185 -21.48 5.76 14.01
C ALA A 185 -20.96 5.42 15.43
N PRO A 186 -20.83 4.13 15.81
CA PRO A 186 -20.24 3.75 17.09
C PRO A 186 -18.86 4.38 17.33
N LYS A 187 -18.65 4.98 18.51
CA LYS A 187 -17.38 5.66 18.86
C LYS A 187 -16.15 4.78 18.74
N ASP A 188 -16.27 3.50 19.04
CA ASP A 188 -15.17 2.54 18.91
C ASP A 188 -14.81 2.29 17.44
N ILE A 189 -15.81 2.15 16.55
CA ILE A 189 -15.58 2.07 15.10
C ILE A 189 -14.87 3.33 14.60
N MET A 190 -15.40 4.52 14.94
CA MET A 190 -14.80 5.78 14.50
C MET A 190 -13.37 5.93 15.01
N ARG A 191 -13.09 5.62 16.27
CA ARG A 191 -11.73 5.73 16.82
C ARG A 191 -10.72 4.80 16.14
N HIS A 192 -11.08 3.54 15.88
CA HIS A 192 -10.15 2.61 15.21
C HIS A 192 -10.02 2.90 13.71
N ALA A 193 -11.05 3.50 13.11
CA ALA A 193 -10.94 4.06 11.76
C ALA A 193 -9.89 5.18 11.71
N ALA A 194 -9.87 6.09 12.67
CA ALA A 194 -8.85 7.14 12.75
C ALA A 194 -7.43 6.53 12.85
N MET A 195 -7.24 5.56 13.75
CA MET A 195 -5.97 4.84 13.89
C MET A 195 -5.50 4.21 12.58
N ALA A 196 -6.42 3.57 11.85
CA ALA A 196 -6.10 2.91 10.59
C ALA A 196 -5.88 3.91 9.43
N ALA A 197 -6.56 5.06 9.44
CA ALA A 197 -6.50 6.08 8.41
C ALA A 197 -5.20 6.90 8.43
N HIS A 198 -4.65 7.20 9.62
CA HIS A 198 -3.49 8.10 9.80
C HIS A 198 -2.16 7.46 9.39
N SER A 199 -2.00 7.06 8.13
CA SER A 199 -0.72 6.56 7.61
C SER A 199 0.18 7.74 7.24
N ASP A 200 1.22 7.98 8.03
CA ASP A 200 2.34 8.86 7.70
C ASP A 200 2.00 10.32 7.35
N ASP A 201 0.86 10.85 7.80
CA ASP A 201 0.61 12.27 7.69
C ASP A 201 1.54 13.01 8.67
N ARG A 202 2.71 13.41 8.17
CA ARG A 202 3.73 14.19 8.88
C ARG A 202 3.23 15.57 9.32
N HIS A 203 2.04 15.96 8.87
CA HIS A 203 1.38 17.21 9.23
C HIS A 203 0.15 17.00 10.12
N ALA A 204 -0.20 15.77 10.47
CA ALA A 204 -1.31 15.52 11.40
C ALA A 204 -0.95 16.00 12.82
N ASP A 205 -1.92 16.66 13.46
CA ASP A 205 -1.78 17.10 14.84
C ASP A 205 -1.58 15.89 15.78
N PRO A 206 -0.71 15.99 16.79
CA PRO A 206 -0.54 14.92 17.78
C PRO A 206 -1.88 14.53 18.42
N GLY A 207 -2.26 13.25 18.32
CA GLY A 207 -3.51 12.73 18.86
C GLY A 207 -4.64 12.61 17.84
N ALA A 208 -4.47 13.08 16.61
CA ALA A 208 -5.44 12.91 15.52
C ALA A 208 -5.74 11.42 15.25
N GLU A 209 -4.79 10.52 15.51
CA GLU A 209 -4.99 9.07 15.40
C GLU A 209 -6.05 8.50 16.36
N TYR A 210 -6.52 9.30 17.32
CA TYR A 210 -7.59 8.97 18.27
C TYR A 210 -8.87 9.78 18.07
N ASP A 211 -8.88 10.73 17.13
CA ASP A 211 -10.01 11.61 16.90
C ASP A 211 -11.13 10.88 16.17
N THR A 212 -12.30 10.83 16.81
CA THR A 212 -13.47 10.19 16.23
C THR A 212 -14.00 10.92 14.99
N GLN A 213 -13.75 12.22 14.86
CA GLN A 213 -14.14 12.99 13.68
C GLN A 213 -13.30 12.58 12.46
N GLU A 214 -11.98 12.49 12.61
CA GLU A 214 -11.07 12.01 11.56
C GLU A 214 -11.45 10.60 11.09
N GLY A 215 -11.73 9.70 12.03
CA GLY A 215 -12.17 8.36 11.69
C GLY A 215 -13.55 8.30 11.01
N LEU A 216 -14.48 9.17 11.40
CA LEU A 216 -15.77 9.30 10.74
C LEU A 216 -15.63 9.83 9.30
N ASP A 217 -14.73 10.79 9.09
CA ASP A 217 -14.44 11.36 7.77
C ASP A 217 -13.75 10.35 6.86
N PHE A 218 -12.77 9.60 7.38
CA PHE A 218 -12.18 8.45 6.69
C PHE A 218 -13.23 7.44 6.23
N LEU A 219 -14.11 6.99 7.13
CA LEU A 219 -15.15 6.02 6.79
C LEU A 219 -16.13 6.57 5.76
N THR A 220 -16.49 7.84 5.87
CA THR A 220 -17.36 8.51 4.90
C THR A 220 -16.72 8.56 3.53
N HIS A 221 -15.44 8.94 3.45
CA HIS A 221 -14.69 8.98 2.21
C HIS A 221 -14.55 7.58 1.59
N GLU A 222 -14.20 6.58 2.39
CA GLU A 222 -13.97 5.23 1.89
C GLU A 222 -15.27 4.57 1.40
N LEU A 223 -16.37 4.77 2.12
CA LEU A 223 -17.68 4.33 1.68
C LEU A 223 -18.14 5.09 0.43
N TYR A 224 -17.91 6.40 0.35
CA TYR A 224 -18.21 7.17 -0.84
C TYR A 224 -17.43 6.62 -2.04
N ARG A 225 -16.12 6.39 -1.88
CA ARG A 225 -15.25 5.85 -2.93
C ARG A 225 -15.74 4.49 -3.45
N ARG A 226 -16.18 3.59 -2.55
CA ARG A 226 -16.64 2.23 -2.89
C ARG A 226 -18.14 2.10 -3.17
N ARG A 227 -18.92 3.19 -3.12
CA ARG A 227 -20.39 3.13 -3.26
C ARG A 227 -20.86 2.57 -4.62
N GLY A 228 -20.00 2.63 -5.64
CA GLY A 228 -20.28 2.06 -6.95
C GLY A 228 -20.01 0.56 -7.05
N ASP A 229 -19.21 0.01 -6.15
CA ASP A 229 -18.63 -1.33 -6.26
C ASP A 229 -19.66 -2.41 -5.91
N ALA A 230 -20.50 -2.15 -4.89
CA ALA A 230 -21.53 -3.08 -4.45
C ALA A 230 -22.69 -2.38 -3.71
N PRO A 231 -23.91 -2.96 -3.73
CA PRO A 231 -25.05 -2.45 -2.98
C PRO A 231 -24.76 -2.25 -1.49
N ALA A 232 -24.03 -3.17 -0.85
CA ALA A 232 -23.70 -3.07 0.57
C ALA A 232 -22.92 -1.79 0.93
N TYR A 233 -21.97 -1.36 0.09
CA TYR A 233 -21.24 -0.11 0.31
C TYR A 233 -22.12 1.11 0.07
N ARG A 234 -22.94 1.09 -0.99
CA ARG A 234 -23.89 2.17 -1.29
C ARG A 234 -24.89 2.36 -0.16
N ASP A 235 -25.46 1.27 0.34
CA ASP A 235 -26.51 1.29 1.34
C ASP A 235 -25.93 1.73 2.70
N LEU A 236 -24.71 1.27 3.04
CA LEU A 236 -23.99 1.72 4.24
C LEU A 236 -23.53 3.19 4.13
N HIS A 237 -23.09 3.64 2.95
CA HIS A 237 -22.78 5.04 2.68
C HIS A 237 -24.02 5.92 2.86
N HIS A 238 -25.17 5.50 2.31
CA HIS A 238 -26.43 6.22 2.46
C HIS A 238 -26.84 6.29 3.93
N TRP A 239 -26.78 5.16 4.65
CA TRP A 239 -27.04 5.09 6.08
C TRP A 239 -26.18 6.11 6.86
N LEU A 240 -24.85 6.11 6.63
CA LEU A 240 -23.94 7.01 7.33
C LEU A 240 -24.21 8.48 6.96
N SER A 241 -24.52 8.76 5.69
CA SER A 241 -24.83 10.12 5.23
C SER A 241 -26.06 10.70 5.92
N VAL A 242 -27.14 9.91 6.08
CA VAL A 242 -28.34 10.34 6.79
C VAL A 242 -28.04 10.57 8.27
N ARG A 243 -27.27 9.67 8.91
CA ARG A 243 -26.79 9.84 10.30
C ARG A 243 -25.93 11.09 10.50
N ARG A 244 -25.27 11.58 9.45
CA ARG A 244 -24.50 12.84 9.43
C ARG A 244 -25.34 14.08 9.12
N GLY A 245 -26.67 13.95 8.95
CA GLY A 245 -27.59 15.07 8.73
C GLY A 245 -28.11 15.22 7.31
N ALA A 246 -27.83 14.28 6.40
CA ALA A 246 -28.50 14.26 5.10
C ALA A 246 -30.00 13.88 5.25
N ARG A 247 -30.81 14.20 4.23
CA ARG A 247 -32.23 13.85 4.22
C ARG A 247 -32.43 12.34 4.02
N GLY A 248 -33.30 11.75 4.82
CA GLY A 248 -33.71 10.34 4.70
C GLY A 248 -34.19 9.78 6.04
N ASP A 249 -34.73 8.57 6.01
CA ASP A 249 -35.05 7.79 7.22
C ASP A 249 -33.87 6.86 7.54
N VAL A 250 -33.52 6.74 8.82
CA VAL A 250 -32.42 5.87 9.23
C VAL A 250 -32.79 5.00 10.41
N GLY A 251 -32.66 3.69 10.20
CA GLY A 251 -32.77 2.69 11.25
C GLY A 251 -31.44 2.46 11.97
N PRO A 252 -31.42 1.55 12.96
CA PRO A 252 -30.18 1.18 13.65
C PRO A 252 -29.16 0.55 12.70
N LEU A 253 -27.86 0.72 12.99
CA LEU A 253 -26.78 0.03 12.29
C LEU A 253 -26.88 -1.47 12.55
N LYS A 254 -26.94 -2.29 11.50
CA LYS A 254 -27.12 -3.73 11.61
C LYS A 254 -25.80 -4.44 11.89
N ALA A 255 -25.85 -5.65 12.44
CA ALA A 255 -24.66 -6.44 12.77
C ALA A 255 -23.71 -6.63 11.58
N ASN A 256 -24.23 -6.89 10.38
CA ASN A 256 -23.41 -7.08 9.17
C ASN A 256 -22.73 -5.76 8.73
N ASP A 257 -23.36 -4.62 9.00
CA ASP A 257 -22.81 -3.30 8.67
C ASP A 257 -21.74 -2.87 9.69
N HIS A 258 -21.94 -3.20 10.98
CA HIS A 258 -20.89 -3.13 11.99
C HIS A 258 -19.66 -3.93 11.58
N LEU A 259 -19.88 -5.15 11.07
CA LEU A 259 -18.82 -6.01 10.61
C LEU A 259 -18.13 -5.43 9.36
N LEU A 260 -18.90 -4.90 8.40
CA LEU A 260 -18.33 -4.27 7.21
C LEU A 260 -17.44 -3.07 7.56
N PHE A 261 -17.85 -2.22 8.50
CA PHE A 261 -17.00 -1.16 9.03
C PHE A 261 -15.69 -1.69 9.61
N ALA A 262 -15.77 -2.73 10.43
CA ALA A 262 -14.59 -3.35 11.02
C ALA A 262 -13.66 -3.92 9.93
N GLU A 263 -14.20 -4.58 8.91
CA GLU A 263 -13.38 -5.12 7.84
C GLU A 263 -12.76 -4.03 6.95
N ILE A 264 -13.42 -2.88 6.75
CA ILE A 264 -12.82 -1.70 6.09
C ILE A 264 -11.60 -1.21 6.89
N ILE A 265 -11.72 -1.17 8.22
CA ILE A 265 -10.62 -0.80 9.12
C ILE A 265 -9.46 -1.81 9.00
N ALA A 266 -9.75 -3.11 8.88
CA ALA A 266 -8.70 -4.11 8.63
C ALA A 266 -8.01 -3.93 7.26
N ASP A 267 -8.74 -3.58 6.20
CA ASP A 267 -8.12 -3.27 4.89
C ASP A 267 -7.11 -2.12 5.06
N ALA A 268 -7.52 -1.03 5.72
CA ALA A 268 -6.65 0.12 5.98
C ALA A 268 -5.45 -0.24 6.87
N ALA A 269 -5.66 -0.99 7.96
CA ALA A 269 -4.59 -1.44 8.83
C ALA A 269 -3.57 -2.33 8.09
N CYS A 270 -4.02 -3.27 7.25
CA CYS A 270 -3.15 -4.08 6.41
C CYS A 270 -2.38 -3.25 5.38
N ALA A 271 -3.02 -2.23 4.79
CA ALA A 271 -2.36 -1.31 3.88
C ALA A 271 -1.19 -0.58 4.56
N ARG A 272 -1.34 -0.19 5.83
CA ARG A 272 -0.23 0.37 6.64
C ARG A 272 0.91 -0.62 6.81
N LEU A 273 0.61 -1.88 7.12
CA LEU A 273 1.65 -2.91 7.30
C LEU A 273 2.45 -3.15 6.03
N ASN A 274 1.84 -2.98 4.87
CA ASN A 274 2.49 -3.23 3.59
C ASN A 274 3.21 -2.00 3.03
N LYS A 275 3.07 -0.82 3.66
CA LYS A 275 3.98 0.30 3.43
C LYS A 275 5.33 -0.05 4.06
N SER A 276 6.41 0.04 3.28
CA SER A 276 7.76 -0.22 3.78
C SER A 276 8.07 0.77 4.90
N ASP A 277 8.30 0.25 6.10
CA ASP A 277 8.80 0.98 7.29
C ASP A 277 10.29 1.37 7.12
N GLU A 278 10.73 1.62 5.89
CA GLU A 278 12.01 2.28 5.64
C GLU A 278 11.82 3.75 6.00
N ARG A 279 12.03 4.06 7.28
CA ARG A 279 12.30 5.45 7.67
C ARG A 279 13.52 5.90 6.87
N LEU A 280 13.26 6.69 5.84
CA LEU A 280 14.30 7.32 5.04
C LEU A 280 15.29 7.98 6.01
N PRO A 281 16.61 7.86 5.75
CA PRO A 281 17.59 8.52 6.60
C PRO A 281 17.37 10.04 6.56
N SER A 282 17.85 10.75 7.59
CA SER A 282 18.02 12.21 7.51
C SER A 282 19.31 12.51 6.75
N LEU A 283 19.28 13.57 5.92
CA LEU A 283 20.42 13.95 5.08
C LEU A 283 21.62 14.43 5.91
N ARG A 284 21.36 15.12 7.04
CA ARG A 284 22.37 15.64 8.00
C ARG A 284 23.40 16.64 7.46
N GLU A 285 23.35 16.98 6.17
CA GLU A 285 24.21 17.96 5.52
C GLU A 285 23.46 18.73 4.43
N HIS A 286 24.06 19.80 3.91
CA HIS A 286 23.44 20.58 2.83
C HIS A 286 23.53 19.83 1.48
N SER A 287 22.47 19.89 0.67
CA SER A 287 22.36 19.13 -0.59
C SER A 287 23.53 19.32 -1.55
N THR A 288 24.11 20.52 -1.62
CA THR A 288 25.29 20.79 -2.47
C THR A 288 26.56 20.13 -1.97
N VAL A 289 26.72 19.94 -0.66
CA VAL A 289 27.88 19.21 -0.09
C VAL A 289 27.72 17.71 -0.39
N TRP A 290 26.53 17.19 -0.10
CA TRP A 290 26.17 15.80 -0.38
C TRP A 290 26.36 15.45 -1.86
N PHE A 291 25.81 16.27 -2.75
CA PHE A 291 25.88 16.04 -4.20
C PHE A 291 27.33 16.11 -4.70
N SER A 292 28.12 17.10 -4.25
CA SER A 292 29.54 17.18 -4.62
C SER A 292 30.32 15.94 -4.17
N GLY A 293 30.00 15.39 -2.99
CA GLY A 293 30.58 14.14 -2.50
C GLY A 293 30.25 12.95 -3.43
N ARG A 294 28.96 12.77 -3.78
CA ARG A 294 28.51 11.75 -4.74
C ARG A 294 29.13 11.95 -6.12
N PHE A 295 29.16 13.19 -6.59
CA PHE A 295 29.72 13.58 -7.89
C PHE A 295 31.21 13.26 -7.96
N ALA A 296 31.99 13.54 -6.91
CA ALA A 296 33.41 13.19 -6.88
C ALA A 296 33.66 11.68 -6.89
N GLN A 297 32.77 10.87 -6.29
CA GLN A 297 32.85 9.42 -6.33
C GLN A 297 32.48 8.86 -7.70
N ALA A 298 31.45 9.41 -8.35
CA ALA A 298 31.04 8.99 -9.68
C ALA A 298 32.04 9.44 -10.77
N PHE A 299 32.66 10.60 -10.60
CA PHE A 299 33.54 11.23 -11.59
C PHE A 299 34.92 11.57 -11.01
N PRO A 300 35.70 10.56 -10.58
CA PRO A 300 37.00 10.80 -9.97
C PRO A 300 37.95 11.48 -10.95
N GLY A 301 38.65 12.52 -10.47
CA GLY A 301 39.67 13.24 -11.24
C GLY A 301 39.16 14.26 -12.26
N VAL A 302 37.84 14.36 -12.50
CA VAL A 302 37.29 15.33 -13.46
C VAL A 302 37.55 16.78 -13.00
N ARG A 303 38.01 17.62 -13.94
CA ARG A 303 38.21 19.07 -13.78
C ARG A 303 37.65 19.75 -15.03
N GLY A 304 36.78 20.75 -14.87
CA GLY A 304 36.08 21.36 -16.01
C GLY A 304 35.00 20.44 -16.58
N VAL A 305 34.91 20.33 -17.91
CA VAL A 305 33.90 19.51 -18.61
C VAL A 305 34.56 18.24 -19.14
N GLN A 306 33.96 17.09 -18.87
CA GLN A 306 34.39 15.81 -19.43
C GLN A 306 33.20 14.97 -19.91
N TRP A 307 33.25 14.53 -21.17
CA TRP A 307 32.25 13.68 -21.81
C TRP A 307 32.51 12.19 -21.59
N PHE A 308 31.44 11.44 -21.39
CA PHE A 308 31.42 9.97 -21.34
C PHE A 308 30.39 9.46 -22.35
N LYS A 309 30.86 8.68 -23.33
CA LYS A 309 30.04 8.15 -24.44
C LYS A 309 29.93 6.63 -24.46
N ASP A 310 30.83 5.95 -23.75
CA ASP A 310 30.80 4.50 -23.64
C ASP A 310 29.64 4.07 -22.72
N PRO A 311 28.72 3.20 -23.16
CA PRO A 311 27.52 2.85 -22.40
C PRO A 311 27.80 2.29 -21.00
N GLU A 312 28.82 1.44 -20.84
CA GLU A 312 29.17 0.89 -19.53
C GLU A 312 29.74 1.95 -18.59
N GLN A 313 30.55 2.86 -19.13
CA GLN A 313 31.02 4.03 -18.39
C GLN A 313 29.89 4.96 -17.97
N VAL A 314 28.91 5.20 -18.84
CA VAL A 314 27.70 5.99 -18.55
C VAL A 314 26.91 5.33 -17.42
N LYS A 315 26.62 4.03 -17.55
CA LYS A 315 25.90 3.23 -16.56
C LYS A 315 26.56 3.29 -15.19
N THR A 316 27.85 2.98 -15.11
CA THR A 316 28.57 2.94 -13.82
C THR A 316 28.53 4.28 -13.11
N ARG A 317 28.67 5.39 -13.86
CA ARG A 317 28.70 6.74 -13.30
C ARG A 317 27.32 7.20 -12.83
N LEU A 318 26.28 6.98 -13.64
CA LEU A 318 24.91 7.33 -13.27
C LEU A 318 24.45 6.55 -12.05
N LEU A 319 24.64 5.22 -12.05
CA LEU A 319 24.28 4.39 -10.92
C LEU A 319 25.06 4.76 -9.66
N LYS A 320 26.32 5.21 -9.78
CA LYS A 320 27.09 5.67 -8.62
C LYS A 320 26.64 7.03 -8.10
N LEU A 321 26.30 7.97 -8.99
CA LEU A 321 25.81 9.31 -8.64
C LEU A 321 24.46 9.23 -7.93
N LEU A 322 23.56 8.38 -8.45
CA LEU A 322 22.17 8.23 -8.01
C LEU A 322 21.93 6.95 -7.18
N GLU A 323 23.00 6.39 -6.61
CA GLU A 323 22.92 5.21 -5.73
C GLU A 323 22.09 5.56 -4.47
N PRO A 324 21.03 4.80 -4.14
CA PRO A 324 20.23 5.04 -2.95
C PRO A 324 21.08 5.12 -1.66
N PRO A 325 20.65 5.90 -0.66
CA PRO A 325 19.46 6.75 -0.66
C PRO A 325 19.67 8.05 -1.48
N ILE A 326 18.65 8.42 -2.27
CA ILE A 326 18.54 9.71 -2.97
C ILE A 326 17.29 10.50 -2.57
N GLU A 327 16.42 9.89 -1.77
CA GLU A 327 15.32 10.52 -1.04
C GLU A 327 15.58 10.36 0.46
N TYR A 328 15.35 11.42 1.23
CA TYR A 328 15.62 11.49 2.66
C TYR A 328 14.37 11.96 3.40
N ALA A 329 14.26 11.64 4.70
CA ALA A 329 13.09 12.00 5.49
C ALA A 329 12.86 13.52 5.56
N ASP A 330 13.94 14.30 5.47
CA ASP A 330 13.98 15.75 5.62
C ASP A 330 14.41 16.49 4.35
N ALA A 331 14.74 15.78 3.26
CA ALA A 331 15.27 16.42 2.05
C ALA A 331 15.16 15.57 0.77
N GLN A 332 15.19 16.26 -0.37
CA GLN A 332 15.41 15.68 -1.70
C GLN A 332 16.67 16.35 -2.27
N PRO A 333 17.87 15.77 -2.08
CA PRO A 333 19.13 16.44 -2.35
C PRO A 333 19.50 16.56 -3.83
N VAL A 334 18.90 15.75 -4.72
CA VAL A 334 19.25 15.69 -6.14
C VAL A 334 18.04 15.91 -7.03
N TRP A 335 18.17 16.85 -7.97
CA TRP A 335 17.12 17.30 -8.86
C TRP A 335 17.59 17.23 -10.30
N TRP A 336 16.65 17.12 -11.22
CA TRP A 336 16.88 17.38 -12.63
C TRP A 336 16.31 18.75 -13.02
N PHE A 337 16.95 19.38 -14.00
CA PHE A 337 16.69 20.74 -14.44
C PHE A 337 16.59 20.80 -15.96
N ARG A 338 15.50 21.39 -16.47
CA ARG A 338 15.32 21.80 -17.86
C ARG A 338 14.67 23.20 -17.93
N GLY A 339 15.40 24.24 -17.54
CA GLY A 339 14.86 25.61 -17.55
C GLY A 339 13.73 25.74 -16.51
N PRO A 340 12.47 26.01 -16.89
CA PRO A 340 11.38 26.10 -15.91
C PRO A 340 10.99 24.76 -15.26
N SER A 341 11.43 23.62 -15.81
CA SER A 341 11.15 22.29 -15.27
C SER A 341 12.25 21.82 -14.31
N ASN A 342 12.01 21.99 -13.01
CA ASN A 342 12.98 21.71 -11.95
C ASN A 342 12.36 20.78 -10.91
N LEU A 343 12.72 19.50 -10.91
CA LEU A 343 12.04 18.47 -10.12
C LEU A 343 13.02 17.53 -9.39
N PRO A 344 12.66 17.03 -8.20
CA PRO A 344 13.46 16.03 -7.49
C PRO A 344 13.51 14.72 -8.27
N ILE A 345 14.63 14.01 -8.16
CA ILE A 345 14.76 12.60 -8.59
C ILE A 345 14.51 11.72 -7.37
N ARG A 346 13.49 10.86 -7.41
CA ARG A 346 13.13 9.99 -6.27
C ARG A 346 13.59 8.55 -6.49
N ALA A 347 13.55 8.09 -7.73
CA ALA A 347 14.00 6.76 -8.13
C ALA A 347 14.80 6.81 -9.44
N PHE A 348 15.84 5.98 -9.50
CA PHE A 348 16.63 5.81 -10.72
C PHE A 348 17.07 4.35 -10.86
N GLU A 349 16.76 3.73 -12.00
CA GLU A 349 17.11 2.35 -12.29
C GLU A 349 17.61 2.15 -13.71
N HIS A 350 18.53 1.20 -13.89
CA HIS A 350 18.93 0.71 -15.20
C HIS A 350 17.99 -0.43 -15.61
N LEU A 351 17.33 -0.30 -16.75
CA LEU A 351 16.40 -1.33 -17.25
C LEU A 351 17.14 -2.34 -18.14
N ARG A 352 17.74 -1.85 -19.23
CA ARG A 352 18.50 -2.64 -20.21
C ARG A 352 19.29 -1.72 -21.12
N ASP A 353 20.40 -2.19 -21.69
CA ASP A 353 21.20 -1.44 -22.66
C ASP A 353 21.46 0.01 -22.22
N ARG A 354 20.99 0.99 -23.00
CA ARG A 354 21.04 2.44 -22.70
C ARG A 354 19.73 3.00 -22.13
N LEU A 355 18.78 2.14 -21.82
CA LEU A 355 17.46 2.50 -21.29
C LEU A 355 17.49 2.49 -19.77
N TYR A 356 17.13 3.64 -19.21
CA TYR A 356 17.01 3.87 -17.77
C TYR A 356 15.60 4.36 -17.47
N GLN A 357 15.19 4.21 -16.22
CA GLN A 357 13.97 4.82 -15.71
C GLN A 357 14.34 5.79 -14.59
N MET A 358 13.87 7.03 -14.72
CA MET A 358 14.00 8.09 -13.72
C MET A 358 12.61 8.57 -13.34
N ASP A 359 12.15 8.14 -12.16
CA ASP A 359 10.75 8.27 -11.74
C ASP A 359 9.80 7.70 -12.81
N GLU A 360 9.01 8.55 -13.45
CA GLU A 360 8.09 8.18 -14.55
C GLU A 360 8.78 8.16 -15.92
N ASN A 361 9.97 8.76 -16.05
CA ASN A 361 10.63 9.00 -17.33
C ASN A 361 11.43 7.79 -17.82
N GLU A 362 11.17 7.37 -19.05
CA GLU A 362 11.99 6.42 -19.80
C GLU A 362 13.06 7.19 -20.58
N LEU A 363 14.33 6.88 -20.28
CA LEU A 363 15.47 7.64 -20.75
C LEU A 363 16.39 6.76 -21.60
N LEU A 364 16.41 6.95 -22.91
CA LEU A 364 17.39 6.33 -23.80
C LEU A 364 18.67 7.17 -23.84
N ILE A 365 19.52 6.99 -22.83
CA ILE A 365 20.67 7.87 -22.61
C ILE A 365 21.75 7.65 -23.68
N ARG A 366 22.09 8.71 -24.40
CA ARG A 366 23.15 8.72 -25.43
C ARG A 366 24.53 8.88 -24.83
N ARG A 367 24.70 9.91 -24.01
CA ARG A 367 25.97 10.27 -23.37
C ARG A 367 25.72 11.24 -22.23
N ILE A 368 26.70 11.36 -21.36
CA ILE A 368 26.69 12.29 -20.23
C ILE A 368 27.96 13.13 -20.23
N ALA A 369 27.90 14.30 -19.61
CA ALA A 369 29.08 15.09 -19.29
C ALA A 369 29.09 15.47 -17.82
N ALA A 370 30.21 15.25 -17.15
CA ALA A 370 30.47 15.80 -15.84
C ALA A 370 31.00 17.23 -15.99
N VAL A 371 30.36 18.20 -15.34
CA VAL A 371 30.76 19.61 -15.37
C VAL A 371 31.09 20.08 -13.97
N LYS A 372 32.38 20.39 -13.77
CA LYS A 372 32.97 20.86 -12.52
C LYS A 372 33.63 22.23 -12.76
N PRO A 373 32.84 23.33 -12.79
CA PRO A 373 33.32 24.65 -13.19
C PRO A 373 34.18 25.33 -12.11
N GLY A 374 34.15 24.84 -10.87
CA GLY A 374 35.03 25.29 -9.80
C GLY A 374 34.45 24.98 -8.42
N PRO A 375 33.64 25.87 -7.82
CA PRO A 375 33.02 25.64 -6.51
C PRO A 375 32.04 24.46 -6.52
N TYR A 376 32.01 23.70 -5.42
CA TYR A 376 31.23 22.47 -5.29
C TYR A 376 29.71 22.64 -5.50
N TYR A 377 29.16 23.82 -5.21
CA TYR A 377 27.72 24.10 -5.37
C TYR A 377 27.32 24.39 -6.83
N CYS A 378 28.30 24.49 -7.73
CA CYS A 378 28.11 24.63 -9.17
C CYS A 378 28.36 23.31 -9.92
N ASP A 379 28.63 22.20 -9.23
CA ASP A 379 28.83 20.90 -9.86
C ASP A 379 27.49 20.41 -10.45
N PHE A 380 27.53 19.95 -11.70
CA PHE A 380 26.35 19.36 -12.36
C PHE A 380 26.75 18.33 -13.41
N MET A 381 25.80 17.46 -13.76
CA MET A 381 25.94 16.51 -14.86
C MET A 381 24.95 16.87 -15.96
N TYR A 382 25.42 16.96 -17.19
CA TYR A 382 24.57 17.11 -18.37
C TYR A 382 24.28 15.74 -18.99
N VAL A 383 23.04 15.54 -19.45
CA VAL A 383 22.54 14.27 -20.00
C VAL A 383 21.92 14.53 -21.37
N GLU A 384 22.29 13.72 -22.36
CA GLU A 384 21.64 13.70 -23.68
C GLU A 384 20.92 12.38 -23.92
N LEU A 385 19.72 12.46 -24.49
CA LEU A 385 18.88 11.34 -24.85
C LEU A 385 18.76 11.21 -26.37
N ASP A 386 18.77 9.98 -26.86
CA ASP A 386 18.28 9.68 -28.21
C ASP A 386 16.75 9.58 -28.22
N PRO A 387 16.10 9.91 -29.34
CA PRO A 387 14.66 9.66 -29.50
C PRO A 387 14.33 8.18 -29.35
N MET A 388 13.21 7.89 -28.70
CA MET A 388 12.63 6.55 -28.66
C MET A 388 11.51 6.43 -29.70
N GLU A 389 11.22 5.19 -30.10
CA GLU A 389 10.07 4.92 -30.95
C GLU A 389 8.76 5.31 -30.25
N PRO A 390 7.81 5.94 -30.97
CA PRO A 390 6.47 6.20 -30.48
C PRO A 390 5.81 4.96 -29.91
N ILE A 391 5.02 5.14 -28.85
CA ILE A 391 4.27 4.04 -28.22
C ILE A 391 3.15 3.51 -29.11
N GLY A 392 2.68 4.33 -30.06
CA GLY A 392 1.73 3.94 -31.10
C GLY A 392 0.25 4.05 -30.72
N ILE A 393 -0.08 4.71 -29.59
CA ILE A 393 -1.48 4.92 -29.16
C ILE A 393 -2.03 6.30 -29.50
N TYR A 394 -1.17 7.21 -29.96
CA TYR A 394 -1.51 8.59 -30.31
C TYR A 394 -1.44 8.77 -31.83
N SER A 395 -2.56 9.18 -32.42
CA SER A 395 -2.66 9.36 -33.88
C SER A 395 -1.90 10.58 -34.40
N GLN A 396 -1.65 11.58 -33.54
CA GLN A 396 -1.02 12.85 -33.92
C GLN A 396 0.49 12.89 -33.70
N THR A 397 1.11 11.78 -33.25
CA THR A 397 2.54 11.79 -32.86
C THR A 397 3.45 12.15 -34.02
N ALA A 398 3.16 11.66 -35.24
CA ALA A 398 3.98 11.96 -36.40
C ALA A 398 3.97 13.46 -36.74
N GLU A 399 2.80 14.09 -36.72
CA GLU A 399 2.65 15.53 -36.98
C GLU A 399 3.33 16.36 -35.88
N ARG A 400 3.19 15.96 -34.61
CA ARG A 400 3.82 16.64 -33.47
C ARG A 400 5.35 16.58 -33.53
N ILE A 401 5.93 15.44 -33.93
CA ILE A 401 7.38 15.32 -34.13
C ILE A 401 7.85 16.32 -35.20
N VAL A 402 7.13 16.41 -36.34
CA VAL A 402 7.49 17.33 -37.43
C VAL A 402 7.38 18.79 -36.98
N GLU A 403 6.30 19.15 -36.30
CA GLU A 403 6.05 20.49 -35.74
C GLU A 403 7.22 20.93 -34.84
N GLU A 404 7.58 20.12 -33.85
CA GLU A 404 8.66 20.42 -32.92
C GLU A 404 10.04 20.47 -33.60
N MET A 405 10.33 19.55 -34.52
CA MET A 405 11.61 19.51 -35.24
C MET A 405 11.78 20.63 -36.28
N SER A 406 10.68 21.20 -36.78
CA SER A 406 10.70 22.33 -37.72
C SER A 406 10.97 23.68 -37.04
N GLY A 407 10.92 23.72 -35.71
CA GLY A 407 11.00 24.96 -34.92
C GLY A 407 9.68 25.73 -34.85
N GLU A 408 8.59 25.20 -35.41
CA GLU A 408 7.23 25.74 -35.26
C GLU A 408 6.57 25.33 -33.93
N GLY A 409 7.08 24.26 -33.30
CA GLY A 409 6.59 23.75 -32.02
C GLY A 409 6.97 24.61 -30.81
N HIS A 410 6.41 24.26 -29.66
CA HIS A 410 6.51 25.07 -28.45
C HIS A 410 7.80 24.83 -27.66
N PHE A 411 8.38 23.63 -27.77
CA PHE A 411 9.45 23.19 -26.88
C PHE A 411 10.75 22.86 -27.62
N GLY A 412 10.68 22.59 -28.94
CA GLY A 412 11.77 22.05 -29.74
C GLY A 412 12.03 20.56 -29.48
N TYR A 413 11.09 19.89 -28.80
CA TYR A 413 11.11 18.46 -28.51
C TYR A 413 9.69 17.98 -28.18
N TYR A 414 9.45 16.67 -28.31
CA TYR A 414 8.17 16.04 -28.06
C TYR A 414 8.30 14.77 -27.20
N TRP A 415 7.31 14.56 -26.33
CA TRP A 415 7.18 13.38 -25.49
C TRP A 415 5.76 12.85 -25.50
N GLU A 416 5.63 11.56 -25.22
CA GLU A 416 4.36 10.88 -24.98
C GLU A 416 4.25 10.51 -23.50
N GLU A 417 3.08 10.75 -22.90
CA GLU A 417 2.73 10.24 -21.58
C GLU A 417 1.75 9.10 -21.72
N TYR A 418 1.89 8.02 -20.98
CA TYR A 418 0.98 6.87 -21.06
C TYR A 418 0.91 6.10 -19.75
N GLY A 419 -0.17 5.35 -19.55
CA GLY A 419 -0.32 4.43 -18.43
C GLY A 419 0.10 3.02 -18.80
N LEU A 420 0.88 2.36 -17.95
CA LEU A 420 1.21 0.94 -18.05
C LEU A 420 0.50 0.15 -16.93
N VAL A 421 -0.59 -0.53 -17.29
CA VAL A 421 -1.43 -1.33 -16.39
C VAL A 421 -0.83 -2.72 -16.20
N ASP A 422 -0.62 -3.11 -14.94
CA ASP A 422 -0.07 -4.40 -14.53
C ASP A 422 1.24 -4.78 -15.24
N GLY A 423 2.02 -3.77 -15.65
CA GLY A 423 3.28 -3.93 -16.39
C GLY A 423 3.12 -4.43 -17.84
N LYS A 424 1.90 -4.47 -18.38
CA LYS A 424 1.61 -5.14 -19.66
C LYS A 424 0.77 -4.33 -20.63
N HIS A 425 -0.30 -3.70 -20.16
CA HIS A 425 -1.27 -3.03 -21.04
C HIS A 425 -1.00 -1.53 -21.08
N VAL A 426 -0.84 -0.99 -22.28
CA VAL A 426 -0.65 0.44 -22.50
C VAL A 426 -2.00 1.11 -22.68
N ILE A 427 -2.21 2.21 -21.96
CA ILE A 427 -3.40 3.06 -22.06
C ILE A 427 -2.96 4.52 -22.23
N ASN A 428 -3.81 5.35 -22.84
CA ASN A 428 -3.47 6.75 -23.06
C ASN A 428 -3.56 7.57 -21.75
N ARG A 429 -3.05 8.80 -21.79
CA ARG A 429 -3.00 9.71 -20.63
C ARG A 429 -4.39 10.00 -20.07
N SER A 430 -5.38 10.20 -20.92
CA SER A 430 -6.76 10.46 -20.50
C SER A 430 -7.37 9.28 -19.74
N GLN A 431 -7.19 8.05 -20.23
CA GLN A 431 -7.64 6.83 -19.53
C GLN A 431 -6.94 6.65 -18.19
N TYR A 432 -5.65 7.01 -18.10
CA TYR A 432 -4.93 7.01 -16.83
C TYR A 432 -5.58 7.99 -15.83
N ASP A 433 -5.87 9.22 -16.27
CA ASP A 433 -6.44 10.27 -15.42
C ASP A 433 -7.87 9.94 -14.96
N ASP A 434 -8.66 9.32 -15.85
CA ASP A 434 -10.02 8.86 -15.54
C ASP A 434 -10.02 7.66 -14.57
N GLY A 435 -8.89 6.93 -14.47
CA GLY A 435 -8.76 5.73 -13.64
C GLY A 435 -9.50 4.51 -14.20
N VAL A 436 -9.96 4.56 -15.45
CA VAL A 436 -10.73 3.51 -16.11
C VAL A 436 -10.24 3.39 -17.57
N ALA A 437 -10.10 2.16 -18.06
CA ALA A 437 -9.66 1.92 -19.44
C ALA A 437 -10.36 0.72 -20.08
N GLU A 438 -10.38 0.69 -21.42
CA GLU A 438 -10.82 -0.49 -22.17
C GLU A 438 -9.62 -1.43 -22.42
N ILE A 439 -9.64 -2.60 -21.78
CA ILE A 439 -8.59 -3.62 -21.90
C ILE A 439 -9.25 -4.93 -22.35
N GLY A 440 -8.80 -5.47 -23.50
CA GLY A 440 -9.36 -6.71 -24.05
C GLY A 440 -10.86 -6.63 -24.37
N GLY A 441 -11.37 -5.46 -24.77
CA GLY A 441 -12.79 -5.22 -25.07
C GLY A 441 -13.69 -5.06 -23.84
N LYS A 442 -13.10 -4.88 -22.64
CA LYS A 442 -13.83 -4.66 -21.39
C LYS A 442 -13.38 -3.36 -20.74
N ILE A 443 -14.34 -2.63 -20.19
CA ILE A 443 -14.07 -1.45 -19.36
C ILE A 443 -13.66 -1.95 -17.97
N GLU A 444 -12.45 -1.62 -17.55
CA GLU A 444 -11.86 -2.01 -16.26
C GLU A 444 -11.42 -0.78 -15.46
N ASP A 445 -11.55 -0.84 -14.13
CA ASP A 445 -10.88 0.10 -13.22
C ASP A 445 -9.39 -0.25 -13.15
N VAL A 446 -8.56 0.77 -13.39
CA VAL A 446 -7.10 0.64 -13.46
C VAL A 446 -6.38 1.42 -12.36
N ARG A 447 -7.12 2.04 -11.42
CA ARG A 447 -6.54 2.78 -10.29
C ARG A 447 -5.76 1.84 -9.38
N GLY A 448 -4.56 2.25 -9.00
CA GLY A 448 -3.63 1.43 -8.20
C GLY A 448 -2.97 0.27 -8.95
N ARG A 449 -3.35 0.03 -10.22
CA ARG A 449 -2.75 -0.98 -11.11
C ARG A 449 -1.86 -0.37 -12.21
N THR A 450 -1.89 0.96 -12.35
CA THR A 450 -1.27 1.67 -13.47
C THR A 450 -0.08 2.49 -13.02
N GLN A 451 0.99 2.45 -13.81
CA GLN A 451 2.17 3.30 -13.68
C GLN A 451 2.16 4.37 -14.78
N LEU A 452 2.34 5.64 -14.42
CA LEU A 452 2.56 6.69 -15.42
C LEU A 452 3.97 6.53 -16.01
N ARG A 453 4.06 6.69 -17.33
CA ARG A 453 5.31 6.65 -18.09
C ARG A 453 5.39 7.87 -18.99
N VAL A 454 6.59 8.43 -19.09
CA VAL A 454 6.95 9.54 -19.98
C VAL A 454 8.05 9.07 -20.91
N ARG A 455 7.87 9.20 -22.21
CA ARG A 455 8.84 8.80 -23.23
C ARG A 455 9.10 9.94 -24.20
N TYR A 456 10.36 10.32 -24.37
CA TYR A 456 10.77 11.30 -25.38
C TYR A 456 10.93 10.64 -26.74
N VAL A 457 10.14 11.10 -27.72
CA VAL A 457 10.14 10.57 -29.10
C VAL A 457 10.93 11.46 -30.07
N THR A 458 11.41 12.61 -29.59
CA THR A 458 12.49 13.38 -30.19
C THR A 458 13.72 13.32 -29.29
N ALA A 459 14.87 13.81 -29.78
CA ALA A 459 16.02 14.02 -28.91
C ALA A 459 15.63 14.90 -27.72
N TYR A 460 16.28 14.70 -26.57
CA TYR A 460 16.08 15.53 -25.39
C TYR A 460 17.37 15.64 -24.58
N ASN A 461 17.44 16.62 -23.68
CA ASN A 461 18.57 16.82 -22.80
C ASN A 461 18.13 17.42 -21.46
N PHE A 462 18.92 17.26 -20.40
CA PHE A 462 18.65 17.90 -19.11
C PHE A 462 19.92 17.89 -18.26
N ILE A 463 19.85 18.57 -17.11
CA ILE A 463 20.93 18.61 -16.13
C ILE A 463 20.50 17.91 -14.85
N ILE A 464 21.42 17.19 -14.20
CA ILE A 464 21.27 16.70 -12.83
C ILE A 464 22.21 17.47 -11.92
N ALA A 465 21.69 18.07 -10.86
CA ALA A 465 22.47 18.82 -9.88
C ALA A 465 21.87 18.69 -8.48
N ALA A 466 22.55 19.26 -7.49
CA ALA A 466 21.98 19.40 -6.15
C ALA A 466 20.69 20.24 -6.17
N SER A 467 19.74 19.94 -5.29
CA SER A 467 18.48 20.70 -5.18
C SER A 467 18.71 22.18 -4.84
N HIS A 468 19.73 22.49 -4.04
CA HIS A 468 20.13 23.85 -3.72
C HIS A 468 21.35 24.30 -4.55
N SER A 469 21.54 23.72 -5.74
CA SER A 469 22.52 24.22 -6.72
C SER A 469 22.23 25.67 -7.08
N SER A 470 23.26 26.41 -7.47
CA SER A 470 23.09 27.75 -8.03
C SER A 470 22.24 27.77 -9.31
N ILE A 471 22.14 26.63 -10.00
CA ILE A 471 21.28 26.41 -11.18
C ILE A 471 19.80 26.55 -10.85
N ASN A 472 19.38 26.13 -9.64
CA ASN A 472 18.00 26.29 -9.21
C ASN A 472 17.75 27.79 -9.00
N ASN A 473 17.36 28.53 -10.03
CA ASN A 473 17.19 29.97 -9.94
C ASN A 473 16.24 30.42 -11.05
N GLY A 474 15.07 30.94 -10.67
CA GLY A 474 14.05 31.38 -11.62
C GLY A 474 14.56 32.44 -12.61
N ASP A 475 15.50 33.30 -12.21
CA ASP A 475 16.10 34.30 -13.11
C ASP A 475 17.05 33.65 -14.15
N PHE A 476 17.53 32.44 -13.86
CA PHE A 476 18.42 31.68 -14.75
C PHE A 476 17.66 30.69 -15.65
N ASP A 477 16.44 30.28 -15.27
CA ASP A 477 15.64 29.27 -15.97
C ASP A 477 15.46 29.59 -17.46
N LYS A 478 15.16 30.85 -17.81
CA LYS A 478 15.02 31.28 -19.21
C LYS A 478 16.32 31.12 -20.00
N TYR A 479 17.45 31.56 -19.44
CA TYR A 479 18.75 31.39 -20.09
C TYR A 479 19.10 29.91 -20.25
N LEU A 480 18.86 29.13 -19.21
CA LEU A 480 19.11 27.69 -19.21
C LEU A 480 18.29 26.99 -20.29
N GLU A 481 16.99 27.32 -20.41
CA GLU A 481 16.10 26.81 -21.45
C GLU A 481 16.62 27.11 -22.86
N GLU A 482 16.94 28.38 -23.14
CA GLU A 482 17.47 28.83 -24.43
C GLU A 482 18.76 28.10 -24.81
N VAL A 483 19.72 28.00 -23.88
CA VAL A 483 21.00 27.31 -24.13
C VAL A 483 20.79 25.83 -24.37
N MET A 484 20.00 25.14 -23.55
CA MET A 484 19.76 23.71 -23.74
C MET A 484 18.99 23.40 -25.02
N SER A 485 18.07 24.26 -25.44
CA SER A 485 17.36 24.10 -26.71
C SER A 485 18.32 24.24 -27.89
N ARG A 486 19.25 25.20 -27.85
CA ARG A 486 20.31 25.31 -28.86
C ARG A 486 21.26 24.11 -28.87
N MET A 487 21.64 23.61 -27.68
CA MET A 487 22.45 22.39 -27.56
C MET A 487 21.73 21.16 -28.12
N LEU A 488 20.41 21.08 -27.94
CA LEU A 488 19.60 20.00 -28.50
C LEU A 488 19.65 19.97 -30.03
N HIS A 489 19.79 21.16 -30.65
CA HIS A 489 19.94 21.34 -32.10
C HIS A 489 21.40 21.32 -32.58
N GLY A 490 22.33 20.86 -31.74
CA GLY A 490 23.70 20.53 -32.13
C GLY A 490 24.75 21.60 -31.83
N GLU A 491 24.39 22.70 -31.16
CA GLU A 491 25.38 23.69 -30.71
C GLU A 491 26.18 23.19 -29.49
N ASP A 492 27.52 23.30 -29.53
CA ASP A 492 28.37 22.94 -28.38
C ASP A 492 28.52 24.14 -27.44
N LEU A 493 27.59 24.28 -26.49
CA LEU A 493 27.53 25.38 -25.51
C LEU A 493 27.81 24.93 -24.06
N LEU A 494 28.29 23.70 -23.85
CA LEU A 494 28.40 23.14 -22.50
C LEU A 494 29.47 23.87 -21.66
N GLN A 495 30.54 24.35 -22.30
CA GLN A 495 31.59 25.13 -21.64
C GLN A 495 31.08 26.52 -21.24
N GLU A 496 30.32 27.17 -22.12
CA GLU A 496 29.66 28.46 -21.90
C GLU A 496 28.67 28.35 -20.75
N LEU A 497 27.86 27.29 -20.75
CA LEU A 497 26.92 27.00 -19.67
C LEU A 497 27.66 26.82 -18.33
N GLY A 498 28.75 26.06 -18.31
CA GLY A 498 29.59 25.92 -17.10
C GLY A 498 30.12 27.26 -16.59
N LYS A 499 30.55 28.17 -17.48
CA LYS A 499 30.97 29.54 -17.12
C LYS A 499 29.82 30.40 -16.64
N ALA A 500 28.62 30.23 -17.18
CA ALA A 500 27.43 30.96 -16.75
C ALA A 500 27.02 30.53 -15.33
N VAL A 501 26.98 29.22 -15.05
CA VAL A 501 26.68 28.67 -13.73
C VAL A 501 27.69 29.13 -12.67
N LEU A 502 28.97 29.29 -13.04
CA LEU A 502 30.00 29.82 -12.14
C LEU A 502 29.74 31.26 -11.66
N ARG A 503 28.98 32.06 -12.43
CA ARG A 503 28.64 33.44 -12.08
C ARG A 503 27.42 33.55 -11.17
N LEU A 504 26.68 32.46 -10.98
CA LEU A 504 25.50 32.44 -10.14
C LEU A 504 25.88 32.43 -8.65
N PRO A 505 25.14 33.13 -7.79
CA PRO A 505 25.41 33.14 -6.36
C PRO A 505 25.15 31.77 -5.74
N LYS A 506 25.87 31.47 -4.66
CA LYS A 506 25.55 30.32 -3.82
C LYS A 506 24.18 30.52 -3.18
N ARG A 507 23.32 29.51 -3.23
CA ARG A 507 22.05 29.49 -2.48
C ARG A 507 22.28 29.01 -1.04
N HIS A 508 21.55 29.62 -0.11
CA HIS A 508 21.64 29.37 1.33
C HIS A 508 20.48 28.51 1.82
#